data_AF-A0A2S8GDN3-F1
#
_entry.id   AF-A0A2S8GDN3-F1
#
_cell.length_a   1.000
_cell.length_b   1.000
_cell.length_c   1.000
_cell.angle_alpha   90.00
_cell.angle_beta   90.00
_cell.angle_gamma   90.00
#
_symmetry.space_group_name_H-M   'P 1'
#
loop_
_entity.id
_entity.type
_entity.pdbx_description
1 polymer ?
#
loop_
_entity_poly.entity_id
_entity_poly.type
_entity_poly.pdbx_seq_one_letter_code
_entity_poly.pdbx_strand_id
1 'polypeptide(L)'
;MKYHLLTGGTGLLGRYLLRDLTLAEVPLAVIVRRSRIESAVGRIETAMTHWERELGHALVRPIVLEGDITQPLCGLSSEDQAWVAEYCDTAIHSAASLTFYADEDDGEPWRSNIHGTRHMLDLCRATGIRKFHHVSTAYVCGQRRETIREDELDVGQQLSNDYESSKITAEKEVRASDCFDQLTVHRPSIIVGDSQTGFTTSYHGFYTPLRLVHTLVTTLPWEVIAQGDWLGTLALTGEERKNLVPVDWVSAAMTGVIANPELHGQTYHFTNPNPATVADMLASIGGAVLDLAKHGEDASSNLGDDAEKMMESFRDQMKVYQSYWSDDPSFDSTRTETSLPHLPCPAVDQAMMDMLVKSAIDKNFGWPREAPVPQKYPIAQDLSPWMTNTAQQAPGNGQRRFVSLRVSGNGGGQWHMIVDHGKLVGVGSGLKNGDSPTCYLNSDTFHRITQGQLSWDEALQSGRLFTTGSALSSEELARCFREIAAPNRPR
;
A
#
# COMPACT_ATOMS: atom_id res chain seq x y z
N MET A 1 3.95 10.41 -20.42
CA MET A 1 3.86 9.52 -19.27
C MET A 1 4.33 10.27 -18.01
N LYS A 2 3.44 10.41 -17.04
CA LYS A 2 3.74 11.04 -15.75
C LYS A 2 3.53 9.98 -14.67
N TYR A 3 4.31 10.10 -13.61
CA TYR A 3 4.26 9.19 -12.47
C TYR A 3 3.20 9.64 -11.47
N HIS A 4 2.55 8.65 -10.86
CA HIS A 4 1.67 8.83 -9.71
C HIS A 4 2.51 8.63 -8.44
N LEU A 5 2.57 9.67 -7.61
CA LEU A 5 3.34 9.68 -6.37
C LEU A 5 2.51 9.08 -5.23
N LEU A 6 2.81 7.86 -4.82
CA LEU A 6 2.10 7.12 -3.78
C LEU A 6 2.81 7.23 -2.42
N THR A 7 2.06 7.58 -1.37
CA THR A 7 2.48 7.37 0.02
C THR A 7 1.81 6.12 0.59
N GLY A 8 2.45 5.48 1.58
CA GLY A 8 1.82 4.34 2.28
C GLY A 8 1.98 2.99 1.57
N GLY A 9 2.79 2.91 0.50
CA GLY A 9 3.03 1.68 -0.28
C GLY A 9 3.59 0.47 0.49
N THR A 10 3.94 0.66 1.78
CA THR A 10 4.42 -0.43 2.65
C THR A 10 3.36 -0.94 3.63
N GLY A 11 2.19 -0.29 3.71
CA GLY A 11 1.03 -0.78 4.47
C GLY A 11 0.19 -1.77 3.67
N LEU A 12 -0.85 -2.33 4.29
CA LEU A 12 -1.70 -3.36 3.67
C LEU A 12 -2.31 -2.88 2.33
N LEU A 13 -3.15 -1.84 2.37
CA LEU A 13 -3.76 -1.29 1.16
C LEU A 13 -2.72 -0.80 0.16
N GLY A 14 -1.66 -0.13 0.63
CA GLY A 14 -0.59 0.36 -0.24
C GLY A 14 0.17 -0.74 -0.99
N ARG A 15 0.38 -1.91 -0.38
CA ARG A 15 0.98 -3.07 -1.05
C ARG A 15 0.08 -3.60 -2.17
N TYR A 16 -1.23 -3.64 -1.96
CA TYR A 16 -2.19 -4.01 -3.01
C TYR A 16 -2.27 -2.96 -4.11
N LEU A 17 -2.27 -1.67 -3.77
CA LEU A 17 -2.23 -0.59 -4.76
C LEU A 17 -0.96 -0.67 -5.62
N LEU A 18 0.21 -0.97 -5.03
CA LEU A 18 1.43 -1.23 -5.79
C LEU A 18 1.24 -2.33 -6.83
N ARG A 19 0.61 -3.45 -6.44
CA ARG A 19 0.31 -4.57 -7.35
C ARG A 19 -0.64 -4.13 -8.46
N ASP A 20 -1.82 -3.62 -8.09
CA ASP A 20 -2.91 -3.40 -9.02
C ASP A 20 -2.62 -2.23 -9.98
N LEU A 21 -2.04 -1.13 -9.48
CA LEU A 21 -1.63 0.00 -10.33
C LEU A 21 -0.47 -0.41 -11.26
N THR A 22 0.45 -1.27 -10.81
CA THR A 22 1.51 -1.81 -11.69
C THR A 22 0.93 -2.68 -12.81
N LEU A 23 -0.06 -3.53 -12.49
CA LEU A 23 -0.75 -4.38 -13.47
C LEU A 23 -1.61 -3.55 -14.43
N ALA A 24 -2.18 -2.43 -13.97
CA ALA A 24 -2.88 -1.45 -14.79
C ALA A 24 -1.92 -0.52 -15.59
N GLU A 25 -0.62 -0.80 -15.57
CA GLU A 25 0.43 -0.01 -16.22
C GLU A 25 0.47 1.48 -15.83
N VAL A 26 -0.01 1.80 -14.63
CA VAL A 26 0.13 3.14 -14.05
C VAL A 26 1.58 3.31 -13.58
N PRO A 27 2.32 4.32 -14.06
CA PRO A 27 3.68 4.56 -13.62
C PRO A 27 3.70 5.08 -12.19
N LEU A 28 4.43 4.43 -11.30
CA LEU A 28 4.45 4.73 -9.87
C LEU A 28 5.79 5.25 -9.39
N ALA A 29 5.74 6.30 -8.57
CA ALA A 29 6.81 6.70 -7.66
C ALA A 29 6.28 6.56 -6.24
N VAL A 30 7.12 6.14 -5.29
CA VAL A 30 6.69 5.90 -3.90
C VAL A 30 7.59 6.61 -2.90
N ILE A 31 6.98 7.28 -1.93
CA ILE A 31 7.69 7.83 -0.77
C ILE A 31 7.73 6.78 0.33
N VAL A 32 8.93 6.38 0.73
CA VAL A 32 9.13 5.28 1.67
C VAL A 32 10.17 5.64 2.70
N ARG A 33 9.80 5.53 3.98
CA ARG A 33 10.76 5.64 5.08
C ARG A 33 11.62 4.38 5.17
N ARG A 34 12.92 4.53 5.41
CA ARG A 34 13.78 3.43 5.87
C ARG A 34 13.30 2.88 7.22
N SER A 35 13.65 1.63 7.51
CA SER A 35 13.49 1.03 8.83
C SER A 35 14.87 0.79 9.47
N ARG A 36 14.89 0.27 10.71
CA ARG A 36 16.14 -0.12 11.37
C ARG A 36 16.87 -1.26 10.63
N ILE A 37 16.12 -2.12 9.93
CA ILE A 37 16.62 -3.38 9.36
C ILE A 37 16.61 -3.40 7.82
N GLU A 38 15.99 -2.40 7.18
CA GLU A 38 15.74 -2.42 5.74
C GLU A 38 15.71 -0.99 5.18
N SER A 39 16.35 -0.78 4.03
CA SER A 39 16.32 0.49 3.29
C SER A 39 14.94 0.75 2.68
N ALA A 40 14.67 1.97 2.24
CA ALA A 40 13.43 2.30 1.53
C ALA A 40 13.19 1.39 0.31
N VAL A 41 14.24 1.16 -0.48
CA VAL A 41 14.23 0.27 -1.65
C VAL A 41 13.96 -1.18 -1.24
N GLY A 42 14.61 -1.68 -0.19
CA GLY A 42 14.40 -3.04 0.29
C GLY A 42 12.94 -3.30 0.68
N ARG A 43 12.31 -2.35 1.38
CA ARG A 43 10.91 -2.48 1.82
C ARG A 43 9.94 -2.66 0.64
N ILE A 44 10.23 -1.98 -0.48
CA ILE A 44 9.47 -2.12 -1.73
C ILE A 44 9.83 -3.43 -2.43
N GLU A 45 11.10 -3.82 -2.44
CA GLU A 45 11.53 -5.09 -3.03
C GLU A 45 10.87 -6.29 -2.36
N THR A 46 10.76 -6.29 -1.03
CA THR A 46 10.03 -7.30 -0.25
C THR A 46 8.56 -7.39 -0.68
N ALA A 47 7.88 -6.24 -0.81
CA ALA A 47 6.48 -6.20 -1.25
C ALA A 47 6.31 -6.68 -2.71
N MET A 48 7.15 -6.22 -3.63
CA MET A 48 7.05 -6.58 -5.05
C MET A 48 7.40 -8.06 -5.27
N THR A 49 8.41 -8.58 -4.57
CA THR A 49 8.78 -10.01 -4.68
C THR A 49 7.67 -10.92 -4.16
N HIS A 50 6.95 -10.52 -3.10
CA HIS A 50 5.75 -11.24 -2.66
C HIS A 50 4.76 -11.37 -3.83
N TRP A 51 4.42 -10.26 -4.48
CA TRP A 51 3.46 -10.28 -5.60
C TRP A 51 3.96 -11.04 -6.83
N GLU A 52 5.24 -10.97 -7.16
CA GLU A 52 5.81 -11.77 -8.25
C GLU A 52 5.66 -13.27 -8.00
N ARG A 53 5.80 -13.71 -6.74
CA ARG A 53 5.59 -15.10 -6.36
C ARG A 53 4.13 -15.52 -6.50
N GLU A 54 3.21 -14.70 -6.01
CA GLU A 54 1.77 -14.99 -6.09
C GLU A 54 1.24 -14.95 -7.53
N LEU A 55 1.73 -14.02 -8.37
CA LEU A 55 1.30 -13.86 -9.77
C LEU A 55 2.04 -14.77 -10.76
N GLY A 56 3.20 -15.30 -10.37
CA GLY A 56 4.02 -16.18 -11.21
C GLY A 56 4.76 -15.48 -12.36
N HIS A 57 4.87 -14.15 -12.34
CA HIS A 57 5.64 -13.39 -13.33
C HIS A 57 6.34 -12.17 -12.73
N ALA A 58 7.35 -11.67 -13.45
CA ALA A 58 8.12 -10.50 -13.04
C ALA A 58 7.30 -9.20 -13.16
N LEU A 59 7.47 -8.30 -12.20
CA LEU A 59 6.86 -6.97 -12.13
C LEU A 59 7.91 -5.87 -12.30
N VAL A 60 7.50 -4.71 -12.80
CA VAL A 60 8.36 -3.52 -12.80
C VAL A 60 8.35 -2.88 -11.40
N ARG A 61 9.50 -2.43 -10.89
CA ARG A 61 9.56 -1.69 -9.62
C ARG A 61 9.15 -0.22 -9.83
N PRO A 62 8.45 0.41 -8.87
CA PRO A 62 8.23 1.84 -8.88
C PRO A 62 9.56 2.60 -8.66
N ILE A 63 9.56 3.90 -8.96
CA ILE A 63 10.63 4.79 -8.49
C ILE A 63 10.51 4.92 -6.98
N VAL A 64 11.57 4.64 -6.23
CA VAL A 64 11.56 4.71 -4.76
C VAL A 64 12.27 5.98 -4.32
N LEU A 65 11.55 6.84 -3.61
CA LEU A 65 12.05 8.08 -3.01
C LEU A 65 12.10 7.88 -1.49
N GLU A 66 13.28 8.02 -0.89
CA GLU A 66 13.42 7.90 0.56
C GLU A 66 12.88 9.17 1.23
N GLY A 67 11.88 9.02 2.10
CA GLY A 67 11.24 10.15 2.77
C GLY A 67 10.29 9.72 3.89
N ASP A 68 9.88 10.67 4.71
CA ASP A 68 8.95 10.49 5.82
C ASP A 68 7.91 11.60 5.82
N ILE A 69 6.63 11.23 5.69
CA ILE A 69 5.51 12.18 5.64
C ILE A 69 5.44 13.05 6.90
N THR A 70 5.97 12.60 8.03
CA THR A 70 5.97 13.38 9.29
C THR A 70 6.96 14.54 9.28
N GLN A 71 7.78 14.65 8.23
CA GLN A 71 8.76 15.72 8.04
C GLN A 71 8.30 16.71 6.97
N PRO A 72 8.73 17.99 7.03
CA PRO A 72 8.44 18.99 6.01
C PRO A 72 8.75 18.47 4.60
N LEU A 73 7.84 18.74 3.65
CA LEU A 73 7.93 18.27 2.25
C LEU A 73 8.14 16.75 2.15
N CYS A 74 7.54 16.00 3.09
CA CYS A 74 7.67 14.55 3.24
C CYS A 74 9.13 14.08 3.43
N GLY A 75 10.01 14.94 3.93
CA GLY A 75 11.43 14.62 4.17
C GLY A 75 12.23 14.32 2.90
N LEU A 76 11.71 14.68 1.72
CA LEU A 76 12.40 14.45 0.45
C LEU A 76 13.61 15.38 0.29
N SER A 77 14.67 14.85 -0.32
CA SER A 77 15.83 15.66 -0.71
C SER A 77 15.43 16.70 -1.76
N SER A 78 16.21 17.77 -1.92
CA SER A 78 15.96 18.76 -2.99
C SER A 78 16.03 18.13 -4.39
N GLU A 79 16.84 17.08 -4.58
CA GLU A 79 16.93 16.35 -5.84
C GLU A 79 15.65 15.54 -6.10
N ASP A 80 15.14 14.83 -5.10
CA ASP A 80 13.89 14.07 -5.23
C ASP A 80 12.69 15.00 -5.44
N GLN A 81 12.66 16.16 -4.76
CA GLN A 81 11.63 17.18 -5.00
C GLN A 81 11.66 17.69 -6.44
N ALA A 82 12.85 17.96 -6.99
CA ALA A 82 13.01 18.38 -8.37
C ALA A 82 12.57 17.27 -9.36
N TRP A 83 12.90 16.01 -9.05
CA TRP A 83 12.43 14.87 -9.83
C TRP A 83 10.91 14.75 -9.79
N VAL A 84 10.28 14.86 -8.61
CA VAL A 84 8.82 14.84 -8.48
C VAL A 84 8.18 15.97 -9.29
N ALA A 85 8.72 17.18 -9.24
CA ALA A 85 8.22 18.32 -10.01
C ALA A 85 8.29 18.07 -11.53
N GLU A 86 9.37 17.43 -12.01
CA GLU A 86 9.52 17.12 -13.44
C GLU A 86 8.65 15.94 -13.89
N TYR A 87 8.54 14.88 -13.09
CA TYR A 87 8.04 13.58 -13.57
C TYR A 87 6.68 13.17 -13.00
N CYS A 88 6.21 13.78 -11.91
CA CYS A 88 4.89 13.51 -11.36
C CYS A 88 3.85 14.56 -11.80
N ASP A 89 2.59 14.16 -11.82
CA ASP A 89 1.44 15.05 -12.01
C ASP A 89 0.25 14.74 -11.08
N THR A 90 0.30 13.58 -10.43
CA THR A 90 -0.76 13.03 -9.59
C THR A 90 -0.15 12.50 -8.29
N ALA A 91 -0.79 12.77 -7.16
CA ALA A 91 -0.42 12.19 -5.87
C ALA A 91 -1.55 11.29 -5.33
N ILE A 92 -1.17 10.15 -4.76
CA ILE A 92 -2.05 9.21 -4.08
C ILE A 92 -1.60 9.14 -2.62
N HIS A 93 -2.32 9.80 -1.74
CA HIS A 93 -1.97 9.86 -0.32
C HIS A 93 -2.74 8.78 0.46
N SER A 94 -2.08 7.62 0.66
CA SER A 94 -2.64 6.48 1.39
C SER A 94 -1.96 6.23 2.74
N ALA A 95 -0.87 6.91 3.05
CA ALA A 95 -0.20 6.77 4.36
C ALA A 95 -1.08 7.34 5.48
N ALA A 96 -1.38 6.51 6.47
CA ALA A 96 -2.08 6.90 7.68
C ALA A 96 -1.67 5.99 8.84
N SER A 97 -1.74 6.52 10.06
CA SER A 97 -1.74 5.70 11.28
C SER A 97 -3.17 5.27 11.60
N LEU A 98 -3.32 4.01 12.01
CA LEU A 98 -4.58 3.40 12.42
C LEU A 98 -4.75 3.38 13.95
N THR A 99 -3.89 4.09 14.68
CA THR A 99 -3.98 4.21 16.15
C THR A 99 -5.27 4.93 16.54
N PHE A 100 -6.12 4.29 17.34
CA PHE A 100 -7.43 4.84 17.74
C PHE A 100 -7.34 5.92 18.82
N TYR A 101 -6.38 5.82 19.73
CA TYR A 101 -6.21 6.73 20.87
C TYR A 101 -4.75 7.17 20.94
N ALA A 102 -4.53 8.48 21.03
CA ALA A 102 -3.18 9.02 21.09
C ALA A 102 -2.58 8.83 22.49
N ASP A 103 -1.32 8.39 22.53
CA ASP A 103 -0.56 8.32 23.78
C ASP A 103 -0.15 9.72 24.28
N GLU A 104 -0.11 10.71 23.38
CA GLU A 104 0.29 12.10 23.61
C GLU A 104 -0.54 13.04 22.72
N ASP A 105 -0.76 14.30 23.12
CA ASP A 105 -1.64 15.27 22.43
C ASP A 105 -1.30 15.49 20.94
N ASP A 106 -0.03 15.31 20.54
CA ASP A 106 0.46 15.42 19.15
C ASP A 106 1.10 14.09 18.64
N GLY A 107 0.78 12.98 19.30
CA GLY A 107 1.25 11.64 18.97
C GLY A 107 0.58 11.06 17.72
N GLU A 108 0.70 9.75 17.53
CA GLU A 108 -0.17 9.06 16.57
C GLU A 108 -1.60 9.02 17.11
N PRO A 109 -2.65 9.26 16.29
CA PRO A 109 -2.63 9.36 14.83
C PRO A 109 -2.42 10.79 14.29
N TRP A 110 -2.47 11.84 15.12
CA TRP A 110 -2.39 13.25 14.71
C TRP A 110 -1.16 13.56 13.88
N ARG A 111 0.02 13.09 14.31
CA ARG A 111 1.31 13.26 13.62
C ARG A 111 1.28 12.76 12.17
N SER A 112 0.83 11.54 11.94
CA SER A 112 0.81 10.98 10.58
C SER A 112 -0.38 11.51 9.77
N ASN A 113 -1.57 11.53 10.36
CA ASN A 113 -2.81 11.76 9.63
C ASN A 113 -3.03 13.24 9.33
N ILE A 114 -2.68 14.16 10.23
CA ILE A 114 -2.84 15.60 10.00
C ILE A 114 -1.54 16.20 9.52
N HIS A 115 -0.47 16.15 10.30
CA HIS A 115 0.79 16.79 9.92
C HIS A 115 1.38 16.16 8.66
N GLY A 116 1.30 14.83 8.54
CA GLY A 116 1.69 14.14 7.31
C GLY A 116 0.86 14.52 6.08
N THR A 117 -0.45 14.76 6.25
CA THR A 117 -1.29 15.29 5.18
C THR A 117 -0.86 16.71 4.81
N ARG A 118 -0.62 17.59 5.78
CA ARG A 118 -0.15 18.98 5.55
C ARG A 118 1.17 19.02 4.78
N HIS A 119 2.15 18.21 5.18
CA HIS A 119 3.42 18.13 4.46
C HIS A 119 3.27 17.59 3.03
N MET A 120 2.31 16.68 2.81
CA MET A 120 1.97 16.22 1.47
C MET A 120 1.33 17.33 0.63
N LEU A 121 0.46 18.15 1.20
CA LEU A 121 -0.12 19.34 0.54
C LEU A 121 0.99 20.33 0.17
N ASP A 122 1.93 20.60 1.08
CA ASP A 122 3.07 21.48 0.84
C ASP A 122 3.99 20.95 -0.26
N LEU A 123 4.25 19.64 -0.27
CA LEU A 123 5.00 19.00 -1.35
C LEU A 123 4.29 19.15 -2.69
N CYS A 124 2.97 18.96 -2.74
CA CYS A 124 2.19 19.14 -3.98
C CYS A 124 2.29 20.58 -4.49
N ARG A 125 2.19 21.58 -3.59
CA ARG A 125 2.37 23.00 -3.94
C ARG A 125 3.76 23.28 -4.48
N ALA A 126 4.80 22.77 -3.80
CA ALA A 126 6.20 22.98 -4.18
C ALA A 126 6.56 22.33 -5.52
N THR A 127 5.92 21.21 -5.86
CA THR A 127 6.22 20.42 -7.07
C THR A 127 5.23 20.63 -8.21
N GLY A 128 4.13 21.36 -7.97
CA GLY A 128 3.12 21.65 -8.99
C GLY A 128 2.18 20.50 -9.30
N ILE A 129 2.07 19.49 -8.42
CA ILE A 129 1.06 18.42 -8.55
C ILE A 129 -0.33 19.00 -8.27
N ARG A 130 -1.25 18.83 -9.23
CA ARG A 130 -2.61 19.38 -9.17
C ARG A 130 -3.73 18.32 -9.15
N LYS A 131 -3.39 17.04 -9.30
CA LYS A 131 -4.33 15.92 -9.16
C LYS A 131 -4.03 15.16 -7.88
N PHE A 132 -5.03 14.97 -7.04
CA PHE A 132 -4.86 14.37 -5.72
C PHE A 132 -5.91 13.30 -5.43
N HIS A 133 -5.45 12.11 -5.11
CA HIS A 133 -6.27 11.04 -4.57
C HIS A 133 -5.99 10.93 -3.07
N HIS A 134 -6.98 11.29 -2.25
CA HIS A 134 -6.87 11.20 -0.80
C HIS A 134 -7.55 9.94 -0.29
N VAL A 135 -6.82 9.07 0.40
CA VAL A 135 -7.42 7.93 1.11
C VAL A 135 -7.86 8.38 2.49
N SER A 136 -9.15 8.61 2.64
CA SER A 136 -9.85 8.91 3.88
C SER A 136 -10.42 7.63 4.49
N THR A 137 -11.59 7.69 5.13
CA THR A 137 -12.32 6.54 5.67
C THR A 137 -13.81 6.82 5.67
N ALA A 138 -14.65 5.78 5.56
CA ALA A 138 -16.10 5.92 5.67
C ALA A 138 -16.52 6.45 7.06
N TYR A 139 -15.70 6.19 8.09
CA TYR A 139 -15.95 6.57 9.49
C TYR A 139 -15.73 8.05 9.82
N VAL A 140 -15.48 8.92 8.83
CA VAL A 140 -15.54 10.39 9.04
C VAL A 140 -16.93 10.86 9.48
N CYS A 141 -17.94 10.00 9.36
CA CYS A 141 -19.28 10.20 9.89
C CYS A 141 -19.39 10.22 11.42
N GLY A 142 -18.37 9.75 12.15
CA GLY A 142 -18.42 9.64 13.60
C GLY A 142 -19.60 8.77 14.07
N GLN A 143 -20.34 9.26 15.08
CA GLN A 143 -21.42 8.53 15.74
C GLN A 143 -22.79 8.61 15.03
N ARG A 144 -22.84 9.17 13.81
CA ARG A 144 -24.07 9.22 13.00
C ARG A 144 -24.60 7.80 12.75
N ARG A 145 -25.93 7.66 12.68
CA ARG A 145 -26.62 6.35 12.57
C ARG A 145 -27.52 6.24 11.33
N GLU A 146 -27.86 7.36 10.72
CA GLU A 146 -28.55 7.44 9.45
C GLU A 146 -27.66 7.01 8.27
N THR A 147 -28.22 7.00 7.06
CA THR A 147 -27.45 6.74 5.85
C THR A 147 -26.45 7.86 5.58
N ILE A 148 -25.16 7.51 5.60
CA ILE A 148 -24.05 8.42 5.36
C ILE A 148 -23.83 8.54 3.86
N ARG A 149 -23.99 9.75 3.31
CA ARG A 149 -23.85 9.99 1.88
C ARG A 149 -22.41 10.29 1.47
N GLU A 150 -22.06 9.97 0.23
CA GLU A 150 -20.72 10.21 -0.33
C GLU A 150 -20.36 11.70 -0.45
N ASP A 151 -21.36 12.58 -0.52
CA ASP A 151 -21.21 14.04 -0.61
C ASP A 151 -21.18 14.75 0.76
N GLU A 152 -21.33 14.02 1.85
CA GLU A 152 -21.29 14.56 3.21
C GLU A 152 -19.88 14.41 3.81
N LEU A 153 -19.38 15.46 4.47
CA LEU A 153 -18.14 15.39 5.25
C LEU A 153 -18.35 15.85 6.69
N ASP A 154 -18.80 17.08 6.90
CA ASP A 154 -19.03 17.63 8.24
C ASP A 154 -20.40 18.28 8.32
N VAL A 155 -21.27 17.63 9.08
CA VAL A 155 -22.65 18.06 9.36
C VAL A 155 -22.83 18.32 10.86
N GLY A 156 -21.73 18.47 11.63
CA GLY A 156 -21.76 18.66 13.07
C GLY A 156 -21.80 17.36 13.88
N GLN A 157 -21.35 16.24 13.32
CA GLN A 157 -21.30 14.96 14.02
C GLN A 157 -20.35 14.95 15.22
N GLN A 158 -20.66 14.10 16.20
CA GLN A 158 -19.75 13.75 17.27
C GLN A 158 -18.82 12.60 16.82
N LEU A 159 -17.54 12.70 17.16
CA LEU A 159 -16.51 11.74 16.76
C LEU A 159 -16.25 10.76 17.91
N SER A 160 -15.90 9.52 17.59
CA SER A 160 -15.82 8.43 18.59
C SER A 160 -14.42 8.25 19.17
N ASN A 161 -13.38 8.66 18.44
CA ASN A 161 -11.97 8.44 18.79
C ASN A 161 -11.03 9.42 18.04
N ASP A 162 -9.74 9.39 18.38
CA ASP A 162 -8.72 10.28 17.80
C ASP A 162 -8.44 9.94 16.33
N TYR A 163 -8.57 8.67 15.94
CA TYR A 163 -8.43 8.26 14.55
C TYR A 163 -9.48 8.95 13.65
N GLU A 164 -10.77 8.82 13.98
CA GLU A 164 -11.86 9.49 13.24
C GLU A 164 -11.65 11.00 13.21
N SER A 165 -11.27 11.59 14.35
CA SER A 165 -10.99 13.02 14.48
C SER A 165 -9.83 13.48 13.60
N SER A 166 -8.77 12.69 13.53
CA SER A 166 -7.62 12.99 12.67
C SER A 166 -7.97 12.85 11.19
N LYS A 167 -8.78 11.86 10.80
CA LYS A 167 -9.17 11.59 9.40
C LYS A 167 -10.14 12.64 8.86
N ILE A 168 -11.17 13.01 9.62
CA ILE A 168 -12.09 14.08 9.20
C ILE A 168 -11.36 15.42 9.07
N THR A 169 -10.44 15.73 10.00
CA THR A 169 -9.67 16.96 9.95
C THR A 169 -8.74 17.00 8.74
N ALA A 170 -8.02 15.90 8.47
CA ALA A 170 -7.19 15.77 7.29
C ALA A 170 -8.00 15.93 5.99
N GLU A 171 -9.18 15.30 5.89
CA GLU A 171 -10.03 15.42 4.71
C GLU A 171 -10.55 16.85 4.51
N LYS A 172 -10.93 17.55 5.60
CA LYS A 172 -11.32 18.97 5.54
C LYS A 172 -10.18 19.84 5.00
N GLU A 173 -8.96 19.64 5.49
CA GLU A 173 -7.80 20.40 5.04
C GLU A 173 -7.46 20.14 3.57
N VAL A 174 -7.57 18.88 3.13
CA VAL A 174 -7.37 18.51 1.72
C VAL A 174 -8.43 19.16 0.83
N ARG A 175 -9.70 19.14 1.24
CA ARG A 175 -10.81 19.78 0.48
C ARG A 175 -10.74 21.29 0.47
N ALA A 176 -10.24 21.91 1.54
CA ALA A 176 -10.04 23.35 1.63
C ALA A 176 -8.81 23.83 0.85
N SER A 177 -7.95 22.91 0.40
CA SER A 177 -6.76 23.26 -0.35
C SER A 177 -7.09 23.74 -1.77
N ASP A 178 -6.50 24.87 -2.15
CA ASP A 178 -6.63 25.51 -3.46
C ASP A 178 -5.65 24.97 -4.51
N CYS A 179 -4.78 24.02 -4.14
CA CYS A 179 -3.72 23.53 -5.01
C CYS A 179 -4.19 22.51 -6.06
N PHE A 180 -5.40 21.96 -5.94
CA PHE A 180 -5.86 20.84 -6.76
C PHE A 180 -6.92 21.25 -7.78
N ASP A 181 -6.71 20.88 -9.05
CA ASP A 181 -7.73 20.93 -10.10
C ASP A 181 -8.72 19.77 -9.96
N GLN A 182 -8.21 18.62 -9.51
CA GLN A 182 -8.99 17.40 -9.34
C GLN A 182 -8.62 16.75 -8.01
N LEU A 183 -9.59 16.74 -7.10
CA LEU A 183 -9.52 16.03 -5.84
C LEU A 183 -10.48 14.84 -5.86
N THR A 184 -9.94 13.64 -5.75
CA THR A 184 -10.72 12.41 -5.62
C THR A 184 -10.53 11.86 -4.21
N VAL A 185 -11.62 11.58 -3.50
CA VAL A 185 -11.56 11.08 -2.12
C VAL A 185 -12.03 9.63 -2.09
N HIS A 186 -11.21 8.77 -1.50
CA HIS A 186 -11.43 7.34 -1.35
C HIS A 186 -11.73 7.04 0.11
N ARG A 187 -12.95 6.60 0.44
CA ARG A 187 -13.38 6.30 1.82
C ARG A 187 -13.68 4.81 1.98
N PRO A 188 -12.67 3.97 2.21
CA PRO A 188 -12.91 2.59 2.60
C PRO A 188 -13.49 2.50 4.01
N SER A 189 -14.29 1.46 4.25
CA SER A 189 -14.69 1.03 5.59
C SER A 189 -13.59 0.16 6.25
N ILE A 190 -13.94 -0.84 7.07
CA ILE A 190 -12.94 -1.66 7.76
C ILE A 190 -12.33 -2.64 6.75
N ILE A 191 -11.08 -2.38 6.38
CA ILE A 191 -10.34 -3.25 5.48
C ILE A 191 -9.90 -4.52 6.22
N VAL A 192 -10.32 -5.67 5.70
CA VAL A 192 -9.88 -7.00 6.13
C VAL A 192 -8.97 -7.64 5.09
N GLY A 193 -8.44 -8.82 5.40
CA GLY A 193 -7.57 -9.57 4.51
C GLY A 193 -8.21 -9.93 3.17
N ASP A 194 -7.37 -10.38 2.26
CA ASP A 194 -7.73 -10.80 0.90
C ASP A 194 -8.91 -11.79 0.89
N SER A 195 -9.90 -11.54 0.04
CA SER A 195 -11.13 -12.34 -0.03
C SER A 195 -10.90 -13.81 -0.42
N GLN A 196 -9.76 -14.14 -1.05
CA GLN A 196 -9.45 -15.49 -1.55
C GLN A 196 -8.38 -16.19 -0.73
N THR A 197 -7.36 -15.45 -0.28
CA THR A 197 -6.17 -16.01 0.38
C THR A 197 -6.07 -15.68 1.87
N GLY A 198 -6.87 -14.72 2.32
CA GLY A 198 -6.80 -14.15 3.67
C GLY A 198 -5.50 -13.42 3.97
N PHE A 199 -4.71 -13.11 2.94
CA PHE A 199 -3.47 -12.36 3.12
C PHE A 199 -3.75 -10.98 3.72
N THR A 200 -3.03 -10.68 4.81
CA THR A 200 -3.00 -9.37 5.44
C THR A 200 -1.63 -9.14 6.06
N THR A 201 -1.22 -7.87 6.11
CA THR A 201 -0.03 -7.41 6.85
C THR A 201 -0.41 -6.55 8.05
N SER A 202 -1.72 -6.42 8.33
CA SER A 202 -2.29 -5.57 9.38
C SER A 202 -3.30 -6.39 10.17
N TYR A 203 -3.10 -6.46 11.50
CA TYR A 203 -3.94 -7.25 12.41
C TYR A 203 -4.66 -6.33 13.42
N HIS A 204 -5.11 -5.17 12.94
CA HIS A 204 -5.96 -4.23 13.68
C HIS A 204 -7.44 -4.52 13.44
N GLY A 205 -8.33 -3.83 14.17
CA GLY A 205 -9.78 -3.96 14.01
C GLY A 205 -10.25 -5.39 14.27
N PHE A 206 -10.87 -6.01 13.27
CA PHE A 206 -11.38 -7.40 13.30
C PHE A 206 -10.40 -8.42 13.93
N TYR A 207 -9.09 -8.29 13.68
CA TYR A 207 -8.09 -9.26 14.13
C TYR A 207 -7.59 -9.06 15.57
N THR A 208 -7.74 -7.88 16.15
CA THR A 208 -7.25 -7.62 17.51
C THR A 208 -7.97 -8.47 18.58
N PRO A 209 -9.31 -8.52 18.60
CA PRO A 209 -10.06 -9.42 19.48
C PRO A 209 -9.70 -10.89 19.26
N LEU A 210 -9.62 -11.31 18.00
CA LEU A 210 -9.20 -12.67 17.64
C LEU A 210 -7.83 -12.99 18.25
N ARG A 211 -6.86 -12.09 18.14
CA ARG A 211 -5.52 -12.28 18.71
C ARG A 211 -5.56 -12.39 20.23
N LEU A 212 -6.35 -11.55 20.89
CA LEU A 212 -6.48 -11.56 22.34
C LEU A 212 -7.12 -12.88 22.83
N VAL A 213 -8.21 -13.32 22.19
CA VAL A 213 -8.86 -14.59 22.52
C VAL A 213 -7.93 -15.78 22.23
N HIS A 214 -7.23 -15.77 21.09
CA HIS A 214 -6.22 -16.78 20.76
C HIS A 214 -5.14 -16.87 21.85
N THR A 215 -4.60 -15.74 22.30
CA THR A 215 -3.62 -15.71 23.40
C THR A 215 -4.20 -16.30 24.68
N LEU A 216 -5.41 -15.93 25.10
CA LEU A 216 -6.05 -16.51 26.29
C LEU A 216 -6.22 -18.03 26.18
N VAL A 217 -6.70 -18.53 25.04
CA VAL A 217 -6.95 -19.98 24.84
C VAL A 217 -5.66 -20.80 24.83
N THR A 218 -4.57 -20.22 24.32
CA THR A 218 -3.26 -20.88 24.35
C THR A 218 -2.54 -20.82 25.71
N THR A 219 -3.09 -20.09 26.69
CA THR A 219 -2.42 -19.83 27.97
C THR A 219 -3.24 -20.25 29.19
N LEU A 220 -4.57 -20.28 29.10
CA LEU A 220 -5.48 -20.59 30.20
C LEU A 220 -6.24 -21.91 29.96
N PRO A 221 -6.61 -22.64 31.02
CA PRO A 221 -7.48 -23.82 30.91
C PRO A 221 -8.85 -23.47 30.31
N TRP A 222 -9.37 -24.38 29.48
CA TRP A 222 -10.65 -24.20 28.77
C TRP A 222 -11.83 -23.90 29.72
N GLU A 223 -11.83 -24.47 30.92
CA GLU A 223 -12.91 -24.30 31.90
C GLU A 223 -13.06 -22.84 32.36
N VAL A 224 -11.95 -22.10 32.42
CA VAL A 224 -11.94 -20.67 32.79
C VAL A 224 -12.51 -19.81 31.65
N ILE A 225 -12.24 -20.21 30.41
CA ILE A 225 -12.64 -19.49 29.20
C ILE A 225 -14.12 -19.72 28.90
N ALA A 226 -14.59 -20.96 29.06
CA ALA A 226 -15.97 -21.36 28.80
C ALA A 226 -16.99 -20.73 29.76
N GLN A 227 -16.55 -20.24 30.93
CA GLN A 227 -17.38 -19.55 31.92
C GLN A 227 -17.45 -18.02 31.69
N GLY A 228 -16.69 -17.48 30.72
CA GLY A 228 -16.65 -16.05 30.44
C GLY A 228 -17.88 -15.56 29.65
N ASP A 229 -18.57 -14.55 30.16
CA ASP A 229 -19.59 -13.80 29.41
C ASP A 229 -18.92 -12.70 28.55
N TRP A 230 -18.43 -13.10 27.37
CA TRP A 230 -17.67 -12.22 26.48
C TRP A 230 -18.52 -11.10 25.86
N LEU A 231 -19.77 -11.40 25.51
CA LEU A 231 -20.71 -10.43 24.94
C LEU A 231 -21.22 -9.45 26.00
N GLY A 232 -21.62 -9.94 27.17
CA GLY A 232 -22.06 -9.08 28.27
C GLY A 232 -20.95 -8.18 28.80
N THR A 233 -19.70 -8.65 28.78
CA THR A 233 -18.51 -7.82 29.12
C THR A 233 -18.37 -6.60 28.21
N LEU A 234 -18.76 -6.73 26.94
CA LEU A 234 -18.69 -5.65 25.94
C LEU A 234 -20.01 -4.87 25.81
N ALA A 235 -21.05 -5.27 26.55
CA ALA A 235 -22.42 -4.79 26.41
C ALA A 235 -22.95 -4.91 24.96
N LEU A 236 -22.63 -6.02 24.29
CA LEU A 236 -23.05 -6.31 22.92
C LEU A 236 -24.20 -7.33 22.90
N THR A 237 -25.12 -7.18 21.96
CA THR A 237 -26.23 -8.14 21.74
C THR A 237 -25.86 -9.20 20.70
N GLY A 238 -24.88 -8.92 19.85
CA GLY A 238 -24.49 -9.74 18.70
C GLY A 238 -25.16 -9.31 17.40
N GLU A 239 -26.20 -8.49 17.45
CA GLU A 239 -26.90 -7.96 16.26
C GLU A 239 -26.23 -6.72 15.67
N GLU A 240 -25.23 -6.15 16.36
CA GLU A 240 -24.46 -5.02 15.87
C GLU A 240 -23.76 -5.38 14.55
N ARG A 241 -23.85 -4.51 13.57
CA ARG A 241 -23.28 -4.70 12.24
C ARG A 241 -21.93 -4.00 12.14
N LYS A 242 -21.00 -4.64 11.43
CA LYS A 242 -19.70 -4.09 11.04
C LYS A 242 -19.56 -4.08 9.53
N ASN A 243 -19.16 -2.93 8.99
CA ASN A 243 -18.89 -2.79 7.57
C ASN A 243 -17.45 -3.23 7.26
N LEU A 244 -17.29 -4.51 6.92
CA LEU A 244 -16.03 -5.13 6.54
C LEU A 244 -15.91 -5.21 5.01
N VAL A 245 -14.73 -4.87 4.47
CA VAL A 245 -14.41 -4.93 3.04
C VAL A 245 -13.06 -5.60 2.79
N PRO A 246 -12.94 -6.57 1.87
CA PRO A 246 -11.66 -7.19 1.54
C PRO A 246 -10.69 -6.23 0.86
N VAL A 247 -9.41 -6.26 1.25
CA VAL A 247 -8.37 -5.36 0.71
C VAL A 247 -8.19 -5.47 -0.81
N ASP A 248 -8.31 -6.68 -1.36
CA ASP A 248 -8.17 -6.96 -2.79
C ASP A 248 -9.26 -6.26 -3.60
N TRP A 249 -10.50 -6.27 -3.11
CA TRP A 249 -11.60 -5.54 -3.73
C TRP A 249 -11.41 -4.02 -3.61
N VAL A 250 -11.07 -3.51 -2.42
CA VAL A 250 -10.85 -2.07 -2.21
C VAL A 250 -9.76 -1.54 -3.15
N SER A 251 -8.64 -2.26 -3.26
CA SER A 251 -7.53 -1.87 -4.13
C SER A 251 -7.89 -1.94 -5.61
N ALA A 252 -8.60 -2.98 -6.05
CA ALA A 252 -9.08 -3.08 -7.42
C ALA A 252 -10.05 -1.94 -7.77
N ALA A 253 -10.98 -1.61 -6.86
CA ALA A 253 -11.94 -0.54 -7.05
C ALA A 253 -11.25 0.84 -7.11
N MET A 254 -10.34 1.12 -6.18
CA MET A 254 -9.53 2.33 -6.20
C MET A 254 -8.68 2.43 -7.46
N THR A 255 -8.09 1.33 -7.92
CA THR A 255 -7.32 1.28 -9.17
C THR A 255 -8.20 1.61 -10.37
N GLY A 256 -9.43 1.09 -10.42
CA GLY A 256 -10.41 1.44 -11.46
C GLY A 256 -10.73 2.93 -11.50
N VAL A 257 -10.88 3.57 -10.34
CA VAL A 257 -11.07 5.03 -10.24
C VAL A 257 -9.81 5.80 -10.63
N ILE A 258 -8.63 5.41 -10.11
CA ILE A 258 -7.37 6.10 -10.36
C ILE A 258 -6.99 6.03 -11.85
N ALA A 259 -7.14 4.87 -12.48
CA ALA A 259 -6.79 4.65 -13.88
C ALA A 259 -7.78 5.29 -14.88
N ASN A 260 -8.97 5.72 -14.44
CA ASN A 260 -9.99 6.35 -15.28
C ASN A 260 -10.21 7.83 -14.94
N PRO A 261 -9.64 8.77 -15.73
CA PRO A 261 -9.79 10.21 -15.50
C PRO A 261 -11.24 10.74 -15.46
N GLU A 262 -12.19 10.04 -16.08
CA GLU A 262 -13.62 10.44 -16.05
C GLU A 262 -14.25 10.26 -14.66
N LEU A 263 -13.64 9.42 -13.82
CA LEU A 263 -14.08 9.13 -12.46
C LEU A 263 -13.41 10.05 -11.41
N HIS A 264 -12.56 10.97 -11.84
CA HIS A 264 -11.84 11.86 -10.92
C HIS A 264 -12.71 13.04 -10.46
N GLY A 265 -12.34 13.66 -9.33
CA GLY A 265 -13.06 14.83 -8.79
C GLY A 265 -14.24 14.47 -7.88
N GLN A 266 -14.35 13.20 -7.50
CA GLN A 266 -15.50 12.63 -6.80
C GLN A 266 -15.08 11.98 -5.47
N THR A 267 -16.03 11.77 -4.57
CA THR A 267 -15.86 10.96 -3.34
C THR A 267 -16.52 9.61 -3.52
N TYR A 268 -15.83 8.54 -3.12
CA TYR A 268 -16.29 7.16 -3.24
C TYR A 268 -16.30 6.49 -1.87
N HIS A 269 -17.42 5.90 -1.50
CA HIS A 269 -17.48 4.97 -0.38
C HIS A 269 -17.15 3.55 -0.87
N PHE A 270 -16.06 2.97 -0.38
CA PHE A 270 -15.75 1.55 -0.58
C PHE A 270 -16.24 0.78 0.64
N THR A 271 -17.55 0.55 0.66
CA THR A 271 -18.30 -0.08 1.75
C THR A 271 -19.02 -1.31 1.25
N ASN A 272 -19.23 -2.27 2.14
CA ASN A 272 -19.99 -3.47 1.84
C ASN A 272 -21.50 -3.20 2.05
N PRO A 273 -22.37 -3.42 1.04
CA PRO A 273 -23.81 -3.23 1.18
C PRO A 273 -24.47 -4.25 2.13
N ASN A 274 -23.79 -5.36 2.42
CA ASN A 274 -24.24 -6.42 3.33
C ASN A 274 -23.23 -6.56 4.49
N PRO A 275 -23.31 -5.69 5.52
CA PRO A 275 -22.38 -5.73 6.65
C PRO A 275 -22.54 -7.02 7.49
N ALA A 276 -21.44 -7.49 8.08
CA ALA A 276 -21.40 -8.69 8.92
C ALA A 276 -21.90 -8.37 10.33
N THR A 277 -22.49 -9.34 11.03
CA THR A 277 -22.90 -9.14 12.43
C THR A 277 -21.77 -9.53 13.40
N VAL A 278 -21.74 -8.91 14.58
CA VAL A 278 -20.85 -9.28 15.69
C VAL A 278 -21.02 -10.76 16.05
N ALA A 279 -22.25 -11.28 16.00
CA ALA A 279 -22.51 -12.71 16.22
C ALA A 279 -21.77 -13.61 15.21
N ASP A 280 -21.80 -13.29 13.92
CA ASP A 280 -21.10 -14.08 12.90
C ASP A 280 -19.58 -14.02 13.09
N MET A 281 -19.04 -12.84 13.40
CA MET A 281 -17.61 -12.67 13.70
C MET A 281 -17.19 -13.50 14.92
N LEU A 282 -17.98 -13.48 16.00
CA LEU A 282 -17.71 -14.28 17.19
C LEU A 282 -17.88 -15.77 16.94
N ALA A 283 -18.80 -16.19 16.07
CA ALA A 283 -18.94 -17.58 15.67
C ALA A 283 -17.68 -18.08 14.95
N SER A 284 -17.10 -17.31 14.03
CA SER A 284 -15.82 -17.65 13.38
C SER A 284 -14.67 -17.75 14.37
N ILE A 285 -14.53 -16.75 15.25
CA ILE A 285 -13.48 -16.71 16.28
C ILE A 285 -13.64 -17.91 17.22
N GLY A 286 -14.86 -18.15 17.71
CA GLY A 286 -15.19 -19.25 18.61
C GLY A 286 -14.95 -20.63 17.99
N GLY A 287 -15.29 -20.80 16.71
CA GLY A 287 -15.02 -22.03 15.96
C GLY A 287 -13.53 -22.34 15.88
N ALA A 288 -12.71 -21.36 15.48
CA ALA A 288 -11.27 -21.52 15.40
C ALA A 288 -10.63 -21.80 16.77
N VAL A 289 -11.13 -21.13 17.81
CA VAL A 289 -10.72 -21.32 19.21
C VAL A 289 -11.04 -22.73 19.71
N LEU A 290 -12.25 -23.22 19.45
CA LEU A 290 -12.66 -24.59 19.81
C LEU A 290 -11.79 -25.63 19.13
N ASP A 291 -11.44 -25.40 17.87
CA ASP A 291 -10.56 -26.30 17.14
C ASP A 291 -9.14 -26.29 17.71
N LEU A 292 -8.60 -25.14 18.11
CA LEU A 292 -7.32 -25.09 18.82
C LEU A 292 -7.35 -25.80 20.18
N ALA A 293 -8.41 -25.60 20.97
CA ALA A 293 -8.56 -26.23 22.28
C ALA A 293 -8.63 -27.76 22.20
N LYS A 294 -9.23 -28.32 21.14
CA LYS A 294 -9.27 -29.78 20.90
C LYS A 294 -7.88 -30.38 20.62
N HIS A 295 -6.90 -29.57 20.23
CA HIS A 295 -5.55 -30.01 19.84
C HIS A 295 -4.46 -29.63 20.85
N GLY A 296 -4.79 -28.93 21.94
CA GLY A 296 -3.85 -28.59 23.02
C GLY A 296 -3.71 -29.73 24.04
N GLU A 297 -2.48 -30.18 24.31
CA GLU A 297 -2.16 -31.03 25.47
C GLU A 297 -2.35 -30.27 26.78
N ASP A 298 -2.77 -30.99 27.83
CA ASP A 298 -3.04 -30.55 29.21
C ASP A 298 -2.22 -29.32 29.66
N ALA A 299 -2.84 -28.14 29.61
CA ALA A 299 -2.28 -26.93 30.19
C ALA A 299 -2.19 -27.09 31.72
N SER A 300 -0.98 -26.93 32.26
CA SER A 300 -0.60 -27.26 33.62
C SER A 300 -1.43 -26.55 34.71
N SER A 301 -1.76 -27.31 35.75
CA SER A 301 -2.47 -26.90 36.95
C SER A 301 -1.63 -26.06 37.92
N ASN A 302 -1.80 -24.73 37.90
CA ASN A 302 -1.79 -23.80 39.05
C ASN A 302 -1.69 -22.34 38.58
N LEU A 303 -2.76 -21.81 37.97
CA LEU A 303 -2.79 -20.43 37.44
C LEU A 303 -3.96 -19.58 37.98
N GLY A 304 -4.67 -19.99 39.03
CA GLY A 304 -5.91 -19.32 39.47
C GLY A 304 -5.82 -17.79 39.60
N ASP A 305 -4.90 -17.28 40.41
CA ASP A 305 -4.73 -15.84 40.64
C ASP A 305 -4.13 -15.09 39.43
N ASP A 306 -3.34 -15.78 38.60
CA ASP A 306 -2.74 -15.19 37.39
C ASP A 306 -3.73 -15.18 36.21
N ALA A 307 -4.64 -16.15 36.16
CA ALA A 307 -5.71 -16.25 35.19
C ALA A 307 -6.75 -15.13 35.39
N GLU A 308 -7.13 -14.85 36.64
CA GLU A 308 -8.07 -13.78 36.94
C GLU A 308 -7.52 -12.40 36.55
N LYS A 309 -6.24 -12.11 36.86
CA LYS A 309 -5.55 -10.89 36.41
C LYS A 309 -5.41 -10.79 34.90
N MET A 310 -5.12 -11.91 34.22
CA MET A 310 -5.03 -11.94 32.76
C MET A 310 -6.39 -11.69 32.11
N MET A 311 -7.45 -12.25 32.67
CA MET A 311 -8.83 -11.98 32.25
C MET A 311 -9.23 -10.52 32.51
N GLU A 312 -8.88 -9.95 33.66
CA GLU A 312 -9.14 -8.53 33.96
C GLU A 312 -8.41 -7.61 32.97
N SER A 313 -7.12 -7.86 32.71
CA SER A 313 -6.34 -7.15 31.69
C SER A 313 -6.95 -7.27 30.29
N PHE A 314 -7.44 -8.46 29.93
CA PHE A 314 -8.17 -8.66 28.67
C PHE A 314 -9.46 -7.81 28.63
N ARG A 315 -10.27 -7.81 29.70
CA ARG A 315 -11.51 -7.01 29.73
C ARG A 315 -11.21 -5.52 29.60
N ASP A 316 -10.19 -5.03 30.27
CA ASP A 316 -9.79 -3.61 30.20
C ASP A 316 -9.27 -3.24 28.81
N GLN A 317 -8.49 -4.10 28.17
CA GLN A 317 -8.09 -3.90 26.78
C GLN A 317 -9.30 -3.91 25.83
N MET A 318 -10.29 -4.76 26.09
CA MET A 318 -11.50 -4.87 25.27
C MET A 318 -12.45 -3.67 25.45
N LYS A 319 -12.52 -3.04 26.64
CA LYS A 319 -13.30 -1.82 26.87
C LYS A 319 -12.89 -0.66 25.96
N VAL A 320 -11.59 -0.55 25.64
CA VAL A 320 -11.06 0.46 24.70
C VAL A 320 -11.70 0.33 23.31
N TYR A 321 -12.16 -0.87 22.93
CA TYR A 321 -12.82 -1.13 21.65
C TYR A 321 -14.34 -1.08 21.70
N GLN A 322 -14.96 -0.70 22.83
CA GLN A 322 -16.42 -0.71 22.95
C GLN A 322 -17.11 0.20 21.90
N SER A 323 -16.55 1.39 21.64
CA SER A 323 -17.04 2.29 20.58
C SER A 323 -16.89 1.67 19.18
N TYR A 324 -15.76 0.99 18.93
CA TYR A 324 -15.48 0.27 17.70
C TYR A 324 -16.47 -0.87 17.43
N TRP A 325 -17.07 -1.46 18.46
CA TRP A 325 -18.05 -2.55 18.31
C TRP A 325 -19.51 -2.10 18.21
N SER A 326 -19.79 -0.81 18.43
CA SER A 326 -21.15 -0.27 18.29
C SER A 326 -21.67 -0.38 16.86
N ASP A 327 -22.96 -0.62 16.65
CA ASP A 327 -23.56 -0.84 15.32
C ASP A 327 -23.15 0.24 14.28
N ASP A 328 -22.57 -0.16 13.14
CA ASP A 328 -22.18 0.78 12.09
C ASP A 328 -23.41 1.37 11.38
N PRO A 329 -23.35 2.64 10.93
CA PRO A 329 -24.39 3.19 10.07
C PRO A 329 -24.41 2.51 8.70
N SER A 330 -25.52 2.69 7.98
CA SER A 330 -25.54 2.41 6.54
C SER A 330 -24.73 3.45 5.78
N PHE A 331 -23.97 3.03 4.78
CA PHE A 331 -23.24 3.92 3.88
C PHE A 331 -23.86 3.87 2.49
N ASP A 332 -24.13 5.04 1.91
CA ASP A 332 -24.43 5.14 0.49
C ASP A 332 -23.16 4.83 -0.31
N SER A 333 -23.24 3.85 -1.22
CA SER A 333 -22.17 3.44 -2.15
C SER A 333 -22.58 3.61 -3.61
N THR A 334 -23.63 4.39 -3.88
CA THR A 334 -24.22 4.52 -5.23
C THR A 334 -23.17 4.90 -6.28
N ARG A 335 -22.24 5.81 -5.99
CA ARG A 335 -21.24 6.23 -6.97
C ARG A 335 -20.21 5.15 -7.24
N THR A 336 -19.78 4.42 -6.22
CA THR A 336 -18.91 3.24 -6.40
C THR A 336 -19.61 2.20 -7.28
N GLU A 337 -20.85 1.83 -6.97
CA GLU A 337 -21.61 0.81 -7.70
C GLU A 337 -21.91 1.20 -9.15
N THR A 338 -22.26 2.46 -9.38
CA THR A 338 -22.57 2.96 -10.73
C THR A 338 -21.33 3.20 -11.58
N SER A 339 -20.21 3.59 -10.98
CA SER A 339 -18.93 3.79 -11.69
C SER A 339 -18.20 2.47 -11.98
N LEU A 340 -18.39 1.46 -11.13
CA LEU A 340 -17.71 0.17 -11.20
C LEU A 340 -18.69 -1.02 -11.14
N PRO A 341 -19.70 -1.10 -12.03
CA PRO A 341 -20.73 -2.14 -11.97
C PRO A 341 -20.19 -3.56 -12.22
N HIS A 342 -18.99 -3.66 -12.80
CA HIS A 342 -18.30 -4.92 -13.06
C HIS A 342 -17.50 -5.44 -11.86
N LEU A 343 -17.43 -4.67 -10.75
CA LEU A 343 -16.63 -4.98 -9.57
C LEU A 343 -17.46 -4.83 -8.28
N PRO A 344 -18.52 -5.63 -8.08
CA PRO A 344 -19.31 -5.59 -6.85
C PRO A 344 -18.46 -6.02 -5.64
N CYS A 345 -18.76 -5.48 -4.46
CA CYS A 345 -18.11 -5.90 -3.21
C CYS A 345 -18.41 -7.39 -2.95
N PRO A 346 -17.38 -8.22 -2.69
CA PRO A 346 -17.59 -9.58 -2.22
C PRO A 346 -18.37 -9.60 -0.90
N ALA A 347 -19.24 -10.59 -0.73
CA ALA A 347 -19.91 -10.81 0.54
C ALA A 347 -18.89 -11.28 1.59
N VAL A 348 -18.84 -10.60 2.73
CA VAL A 348 -18.05 -11.04 3.90
C VAL A 348 -18.92 -11.99 4.73
N ASP A 349 -19.10 -13.21 4.22
CA ASP A 349 -19.88 -14.26 4.85
C ASP A 349 -19.06 -15.08 5.86
N GLN A 350 -19.71 -16.04 6.51
CA GLN A 350 -19.09 -16.93 7.49
C GLN A 350 -17.86 -17.66 6.92
N ALA A 351 -17.93 -18.13 5.68
CA ALA A 351 -16.83 -18.88 5.07
C ALA A 351 -15.60 -18.01 4.85
N MET A 352 -15.80 -16.76 4.42
CA MET A 352 -14.71 -15.79 4.32
C MET A 352 -14.14 -15.46 5.70
N MET A 353 -14.98 -15.19 6.70
CA MET A 353 -14.51 -14.88 8.06
C MET A 353 -13.70 -16.03 8.67
N ASP A 354 -14.15 -17.28 8.51
CA ASP A 354 -13.41 -18.46 8.97
C ASP A 354 -12.04 -18.56 8.30
N MET A 355 -11.96 -18.29 6.99
CA MET A 355 -10.71 -18.26 6.23
C MET A 355 -9.78 -17.13 6.71
N LEU A 356 -10.31 -15.92 6.96
CA LEU A 356 -9.54 -14.78 7.49
C LEU A 356 -8.98 -15.08 8.87
N VAL A 357 -9.79 -15.66 9.75
CA VAL A 357 -9.40 -16.08 11.10
C VAL A 357 -8.29 -17.12 11.04
N LYS A 358 -8.49 -18.18 10.25
CA LYS A 358 -7.51 -19.25 10.07
C LYS A 358 -6.19 -18.72 9.54
N SER A 359 -6.22 -17.90 8.47
CA SER A 359 -5.01 -17.32 7.87
C SER A 359 -4.23 -16.46 8.87
N ALA A 360 -4.93 -15.71 9.73
CA ALA A 360 -4.30 -14.91 10.77
C ALA A 360 -3.62 -15.76 11.86
N ILE A 361 -4.28 -16.84 12.31
CA ILE A 361 -3.71 -17.80 13.27
C ILE A 361 -2.51 -18.53 12.68
N ASP A 362 -2.64 -19.07 11.46
CA ASP A 362 -1.58 -19.83 10.78
C ASP A 362 -0.33 -18.98 10.54
N LYS A 363 -0.49 -17.68 10.32
CA LYS A 363 0.60 -16.71 10.18
C LYS A 363 1.03 -16.08 11.49
N ASN A 364 0.49 -16.56 12.62
CA ASN A 364 0.76 -16.08 13.97
C ASN A 364 0.68 -14.55 14.06
N PHE A 365 -0.38 -13.98 13.49
CA PHE A 365 -0.63 -12.54 13.44
C PHE A 365 0.58 -11.73 12.92
N GLY A 366 1.30 -12.30 11.95
CA GLY A 366 2.47 -11.70 11.32
C GLY A 366 3.75 -11.72 12.15
N TRP A 367 3.83 -12.60 13.16
CA TRP A 367 5.03 -12.78 13.98
C TRP A 367 5.74 -14.13 13.73
N PRO A 368 7.08 -14.15 13.56
CA PRO A 368 7.96 -12.97 13.44
C PRO A 368 7.67 -12.18 12.17
N ARG A 369 8.08 -10.90 12.15
CA ARG A 369 7.88 -10.04 10.98
C ARG A 369 8.53 -10.67 9.74
N GLU A 370 7.89 -10.46 8.60
CA GLU A 370 8.41 -10.86 7.28
C GLU A 370 9.87 -10.42 7.13
N ALA A 371 10.73 -11.35 6.74
CA ALA A 371 12.15 -11.10 6.57
C ALA A 371 12.38 -10.23 5.32
N PRO A 372 13.30 -9.25 5.38
CA PRO A 372 13.70 -8.49 4.20
C PRO A 372 14.17 -9.40 3.06
N VAL A 373 13.69 -9.14 1.85
CA VAL A 373 14.12 -9.85 0.65
C VAL A 373 15.33 -9.11 0.05
N PRO A 374 16.50 -9.76 -0.08
CA PRO A 374 17.65 -9.12 -0.70
C PRO A 374 17.45 -8.93 -2.21
N GLN A 375 18.07 -7.89 -2.77
CA GLN A 375 18.13 -7.72 -4.21
C GLN A 375 19.04 -8.78 -4.84
N LYS A 376 18.47 -9.63 -5.68
CA LYS A 376 19.17 -10.65 -6.47
C LYS A 376 20.09 -10.03 -7.51
N TYR A 377 19.63 -8.98 -8.20
CA TYR A 377 20.41 -8.25 -9.19
C TYR A 377 20.31 -6.73 -8.91
N PRO A 378 21.32 -6.10 -8.29
CA PRO A 378 21.23 -4.70 -7.88
C PRO A 378 21.48 -3.74 -9.05
N ILE A 379 20.59 -3.72 -10.05
CA ILE A 379 20.79 -2.98 -11.32
C ILE A 379 21.00 -1.48 -11.10
N ALA A 380 20.35 -0.89 -10.09
CA ALA A 380 20.60 0.50 -9.72
C ALA A 380 22.08 0.77 -9.37
N GLN A 381 22.76 -0.19 -8.74
CA GLN A 381 24.19 -0.10 -8.44
C GLN A 381 25.03 -0.23 -9.71
N ASP A 382 24.67 -1.14 -10.62
CA ASP A 382 25.34 -1.30 -11.92
C ASP A 382 25.25 -0.02 -12.76
N LEU A 383 24.13 0.70 -12.67
CA LEU A 383 23.91 1.97 -13.37
C LEU A 383 24.49 3.18 -12.65
N SER A 384 24.81 3.08 -11.36
CA SER A 384 25.29 4.20 -10.54
C SER A 384 26.49 4.98 -11.11
N PRO A 385 27.48 4.36 -11.79
CA PRO A 385 28.60 5.12 -12.40
C PRO A 385 28.16 6.05 -13.54
N TRP A 386 26.97 5.83 -14.09
CA TRP A 386 26.40 6.59 -15.19
C TRP A 386 25.32 7.56 -14.74
N MET A 387 24.89 7.52 -13.47
CA MET A 387 23.81 8.36 -12.99
C MET A 387 24.19 9.84 -13.09
N THR A 388 23.35 10.60 -13.76
CA THR A 388 23.52 12.05 -13.96
C THR A 388 22.37 12.81 -13.32
N ASN A 389 22.69 13.87 -12.59
CA ASN A 389 21.67 14.71 -11.95
C ASN A 389 20.82 15.40 -13.02
N THR A 390 19.55 15.62 -12.70
CA THR A 390 18.52 16.21 -13.57
C THR A 390 18.98 17.52 -14.24
N ALA A 391 19.74 18.36 -13.54
CA ALA A 391 20.29 19.61 -14.07
C ALA A 391 21.31 19.44 -15.22
N GLN A 392 21.96 18.28 -15.34
CA GLN A 392 22.94 17.96 -16.39
C GLN A 392 22.28 17.29 -17.62
N GLN A 393 20.99 16.95 -17.53
CA GLN A 393 20.21 16.25 -18.56
C GLN A 393 19.60 17.19 -19.62
N ALA A 394 19.90 18.50 -19.58
CA ALA A 394 19.42 19.46 -20.57
C ALA A 394 19.76 19.00 -22.01
N PRO A 395 18.86 19.18 -22.99
CA PRO A 395 19.12 18.81 -24.38
C PRO A 395 20.28 19.67 -24.93
N GLY A 396 21.48 19.10 -24.97
CA GLY A 396 22.62 19.70 -25.64
C GLY A 396 22.41 19.70 -27.15
N ASN A 397 22.69 20.84 -27.82
CA ASN A 397 22.82 21.08 -29.27
C ASN A 397 22.11 20.11 -30.25
N GLY A 398 20.87 19.69 -29.96
CA GLY A 398 19.99 18.96 -30.88
C GLY A 398 20.36 17.51 -31.23
N GLN A 399 21.35 16.88 -30.58
CA GLN A 399 21.76 15.50 -30.91
C GLN A 399 21.64 14.47 -29.77
N ARG A 400 21.35 14.89 -28.53
CA ARG A 400 21.10 13.94 -27.43
C ARG A 400 19.79 13.19 -27.65
N ARG A 401 19.85 11.86 -27.61
CA ARG A 401 18.70 10.95 -27.68
C ARG A 401 18.51 10.27 -26.33
N PHE A 402 17.27 9.98 -26.00
CA PHE A 402 16.91 9.28 -24.76
C PHE A 402 16.32 7.91 -25.08
N VAL A 403 16.76 6.89 -24.34
CA VAL A 403 16.26 5.52 -24.44
C VAL A 403 15.73 5.08 -23.10
N SER A 404 14.44 4.78 -23.03
CA SER A 404 13.81 4.29 -21.81
C SER A 404 14.21 2.83 -21.56
N LEU A 405 14.44 2.48 -20.30
CA LEU A 405 14.86 1.17 -19.85
C LEU A 405 13.90 0.71 -18.74
N ARG A 406 13.03 -0.26 -19.05
CA ARG A 406 12.09 -0.88 -18.11
C ARG A 406 12.57 -2.29 -17.80
N VAL A 407 13.13 -2.46 -16.61
CA VAL A 407 13.63 -3.76 -16.13
C VAL A 407 12.69 -4.33 -15.08
N SER A 408 12.00 -5.42 -15.39
CA SER A 408 11.17 -6.15 -14.43
C SER A 408 12.00 -7.17 -13.62
N GLY A 409 11.43 -7.75 -12.57
CA GLY A 409 12.12 -8.78 -11.78
C GLY A 409 13.00 -8.21 -10.68
N ASN A 410 13.31 -9.04 -9.69
CA ASN A 410 14.00 -8.66 -8.46
C ASN A 410 15.27 -7.83 -8.70
N GLY A 411 15.29 -6.63 -8.10
CA GLY A 411 16.33 -5.60 -8.26
C GLY A 411 16.28 -4.78 -9.57
N GLY A 412 15.24 -4.99 -10.39
CA GLY A 412 14.91 -4.17 -11.55
C GLY A 412 14.38 -2.78 -11.19
N GLY A 413 13.89 -2.04 -12.19
CA GLY A 413 13.46 -0.66 -12.04
C GLY A 413 13.24 0.04 -13.37
N GLN A 414 13.26 1.37 -13.33
CA GLN A 414 12.94 2.22 -14.48
C GLN A 414 13.98 3.34 -14.59
N TRP A 415 14.59 3.44 -15.76
CA TRP A 415 15.61 4.44 -16.06
C TRP A 415 15.48 4.93 -17.51
N HIS A 416 16.26 5.93 -17.85
CA HIS A 416 16.52 6.27 -19.23
C HIS A 416 18.02 6.49 -19.46
N MET A 417 18.53 5.96 -20.56
CA MET A 417 19.88 6.20 -21.04
C MET A 417 19.90 7.50 -21.84
N ILE A 418 20.97 8.27 -21.67
CA ILE A 418 21.26 9.49 -22.41
C ILE A 418 22.36 9.15 -23.39
N VAL A 419 22.05 9.25 -24.68
CA VAL A 419 22.94 8.86 -25.77
C VAL A 419 23.32 10.10 -26.58
N ASP A 420 24.62 10.31 -26.77
CA ASP A 420 25.18 11.41 -27.54
C ASP A 420 26.18 10.88 -28.56
N HIS A 421 26.00 11.24 -29.84
CA HIS A 421 26.74 10.66 -30.96
C HIS A 421 26.80 9.11 -30.93
N GLY A 422 25.69 8.49 -30.48
CA GLY A 422 25.56 7.04 -30.35
C GLY A 422 26.25 6.41 -29.12
N LYS A 423 26.95 7.19 -28.31
CA LYS A 423 27.60 6.72 -27.07
C LYS A 423 26.75 7.05 -25.86
N LEU A 424 26.74 6.17 -24.86
CA LEU A 424 26.16 6.45 -23.55
C LEU A 424 26.96 7.55 -22.86
N VAL A 425 26.26 8.60 -22.44
CA VAL A 425 26.86 9.73 -21.70
C VAL A 425 26.26 9.90 -20.31
N GLY A 426 25.17 9.21 -20.01
CA GLY A 426 24.56 9.23 -18.70
C GLY A 426 23.31 8.37 -18.62
N VAL A 427 22.80 8.23 -17.41
CA VAL A 427 21.55 7.56 -17.07
C VAL A 427 20.77 8.47 -16.11
N GLY A 428 19.46 8.53 -16.28
CA GLY A 428 18.55 9.21 -15.37
C GLY A 428 17.50 8.26 -14.81
N SER A 429 16.92 8.63 -13.66
CA SER A 429 15.84 7.88 -13.02
C SER A 429 14.51 8.12 -13.72
N GLY A 430 13.71 7.06 -13.88
CA GLY A 430 12.41 7.11 -14.56
C GLY A 430 12.49 7.05 -16.08
N LEU A 431 11.35 6.81 -16.71
CA LEU A 431 11.21 6.75 -18.17
C LEU A 431 11.10 8.16 -18.77
N LYS A 432 11.62 8.37 -19.97
CA LYS A 432 11.43 9.63 -20.72
C LYS A 432 10.20 9.58 -21.61
N ASN A 433 9.54 10.72 -21.74
CA ASN A 433 8.32 10.92 -22.52
C ASN A 433 8.60 11.11 -24.02
N GLY A 434 7.62 10.79 -24.86
CA GLY A 434 7.65 11.00 -26.31
C GLY A 434 8.02 9.74 -27.10
N ASP A 435 8.56 9.93 -28.32
CA ASP A 435 8.93 8.84 -29.25
C ASP A 435 10.26 8.14 -28.87
N SER A 436 10.70 8.28 -27.62
CA SER A 436 11.91 7.65 -27.12
C SER A 436 11.78 6.12 -27.17
N PRO A 437 12.73 5.40 -27.78
CA PRO A 437 12.69 3.96 -27.83
C PRO A 437 12.76 3.40 -26.41
N THR A 438 11.98 2.35 -26.15
CA THR A 438 11.93 1.71 -24.82
C THR A 438 12.39 0.26 -24.92
N CYS A 439 13.36 -0.10 -24.09
CA CYS A 439 13.85 -1.46 -23.89
C CYS A 439 13.12 -2.13 -22.72
N TYR A 440 12.52 -3.27 -22.98
CA TYR A 440 11.81 -4.11 -22.01
C TYR A 440 12.55 -5.43 -21.84
N LEU A 441 12.92 -5.74 -20.60
CA LEU A 441 13.58 -6.99 -20.24
C LEU A 441 13.42 -7.24 -18.73
N ASN A 442 13.75 -8.44 -18.26
CA ASN A 442 13.83 -8.71 -16.82
C ASN A 442 15.26 -8.59 -16.29
N SER A 443 15.41 -8.59 -14.96
CA SER A 443 16.68 -8.36 -14.28
C SER A 443 17.71 -9.46 -14.54
N ASP A 444 17.27 -10.71 -14.69
CA ASP A 444 18.14 -11.82 -15.14
C ASP A 444 18.71 -11.57 -16.55
N THR A 445 17.87 -11.16 -17.48
CA THR A 445 18.28 -10.88 -18.86
C THR A 445 19.22 -9.68 -18.92
N PHE A 446 18.92 -8.62 -18.18
CA PHE A 446 19.80 -7.45 -18.07
C PHE A 446 21.17 -7.87 -17.56
N HIS A 447 21.21 -8.62 -16.46
CA HIS A 447 22.45 -9.12 -15.86
C HIS A 447 23.24 -10.00 -16.84
N ARG A 448 22.59 -10.94 -17.53
CA ARG A 448 23.27 -11.82 -18.49
C ARG A 448 23.84 -11.05 -19.68
N ILE A 449 23.16 -10.02 -20.16
CA ILE A 449 23.66 -9.14 -21.22
C ILE A 449 24.88 -8.35 -20.72
N THR A 450 24.80 -7.72 -19.55
CA THR A 450 25.91 -6.91 -19.03
C THR A 450 27.11 -7.76 -18.60
N GLN A 451 26.92 -9.02 -18.26
CA GLN A 451 28.02 -9.97 -17.98
C GLN A 451 28.56 -10.68 -19.25
N GLY A 452 28.01 -10.40 -20.43
CA GLY A 452 28.42 -11.05 -21.68
C GLY A 452 28.03 -12.54 -21.79
N GLN A 453 27.08 -13.01 -20.97
CA GLN A 453 26.55 -14.38 -20.95
C GLN A 453 25.36 -14.59 -21.90
N LEU A 454 24.84 -13.50 -22.47
CA LEU A 454 23.78 -13.48 -23.47
C LEU A 454 24.04 -12.28 -24.38
N SER A 455 24.08 -12.50 -25.70
CA SER A 455 24.19 -11.37 -26.63
C SER A 455 22.85 -10.64 -26.78
N TRP A 456 22.91 -9.38 -27.21
CA TRP A 456 21.73 -8.57 -27.49
C TRP A 456 20.81 -9.22 -28.53
N ASP A 457 21.40 -9.75 -29.61
CA ASP A 457 20.64 -10.39 -30.70
C ASP A 457 20.00 -11.71 -30.25
N GLU A 458 20.69 -12.52 -29.44
CA GLU A 458 20.10 -13.73 -28.83
C GLU A 458 18.94 -13.36 -27.89
N ALA A 459 19.06 -12.27 -27.12
CA ALA A 459 18.00 -11.79 -26.24
C ALA A 459 16.76 -11.34 -27.03
N LEU A 460 16.95 -10.64 -28.15
CA LEU A 460 15.87 -10.26 -29.07
C LEU A 460 15.21 -11.49 -29.71
N GLN A 461 16.01 -12.41 -30.28
CA GLN A 461 15.50 -13.61 -30.96
C GLN A 461 14.75 -14.56 -30.03
N SER A 462 15.18 -14.65 -28.77
CA SER A 462 14.51 -15.47 -27.75
C SER A 462 13.32 -14.78 -27.07
N GLY A 463 13.03 -13.52 -27.42
CA GLY A 463 11.95 -12.74 -26.80
C GLY A 463 12.21 -12.32 -25.35
N ARG A 464 13.44 -12.45 -24.85
CA ARG A 464 13.86 -12.02 -23.50
C ARG A 464 14.06 -10.51 -23.39
N LEU A 465 14.31 -9.87 -24.52
CA LEU A 465 14.42 -8.45 -24.70
C LEU A 465 13.47 -8.05 -25.83
N PHE A 466 12.72 -6.98 -25.62
CA PHE A 466 11.89 -6.37 -26.64
C PHE A 466 12.13 -4.86 -26.65
N THR A 467 12.02 -4.25 -27.83
CA THR A 467 12.20 -2.81 -28.00
C THR A 467 11.02 -2.21 -28.75
N THR A 468 10.64 -1.00 -28.36
CA THR A 468 9.65 -0.18 -29.07
C THR A 468 10.29 1.13 -29.53
N GLY A 469 9.68 1.80 -30.50
CA GLY A 469 10.20 3.04 -31.08
C GLY A 469 11.29 2.81 -32.13
N SER A 470 11.61 3.84 -32.91
CA SER A 470 12.50 3.74 -34.09
C SER A 470 13.70 4.69 -34.05
N ALA A 471 13.99 5.33 -32.92
CA ALA A 471 14.97 6.42 -32.88
C ALA A 471 16.45 5.97 -32.83
N LEU A 472 16.73 4.69 -32.58
CA LEU A 472 18.08 4.12 -32.54
C LEU A 472 18.11 2.74 -33.19
N SER A 473 19.24 2.40 -33.81
CA SER A 473 19.43 1.05 -34.36
C SER A 473 19.67 0.03 -33.24
N SER A 474 19.39 -1.25 -33.53
CA SER A 474 19.69 -2.35 -32.60
C SER A 474 21.17 -2.38 -32.19
N GLU A 475 22.07 -2.03 -33.12
CA GLU A 475 23.51 -1.99 -32.87
C GLU A 475 23.92 -0.88 -31.89
N GLU A 476 23.28 0.29 -31.99
CA GLU A 476 23.50 1.41 -31.06
C GLU A 476 23.02 1.07 -29.64
N LEU A 477 21.85 0.42 -29.53
CA LEU A 477 21.33 -0.04 -28.24
C LEU A 477 22.22 -1.12 -27.62
N ALA A 478 22.66 -2.10 -28.43
CA ALA A 478 23.60 -3.12 -28.00
C ALA A 478 24.93 -2.52 -27.52
N ARG A 479 25.41 -1.43 -28.16
CA ARG A 479 26.60 -0.69 -27.71
C ARG A 479 26.38 -0.06 -26.34
N CYS A 480 25.24 0.60 -26.10
CA CYS A 480 24.94 1.22 -24.81
C CYS A 480 25.00 0.19 -23.66
N PHE A 481 24.45 -1.01 -23.87
CA PHE A 481 24.51 -2.08 -22.88
C PHE A 481 25.93 -2.61 -22.62
N ARG A 482 26.79 -2.66 -23.65
CA ARG A 482 28.21 -2.98 -23.49
C ARG A 482 28.98 -1.90 -22.73
N GLU A 483 28.59 -0.64 -22.89
CA GLU A 483 29.19 0.48 -22.15
C GLU A 483 28.81 0.40 -20.67
N ILE A 484 27.54 0.10 -20.35
CA ILE A 484 27.10 -0.17 -18.97
C ILE A 484 27.92 -1.29 -18.32
N ALA A 485 28.17 -2.38 -19.05
CA ALA A 485 28.96 -3.52 -18.59
C ALA A 485 30.43 -3.21 -18.27
N ALA A 486 31.00 -2.16 -18.86
CA ALA A 486 32.42 -1.87 -18.79
C ALA A 486 32.69 -0.38 -18.47
N PRO A 487 32.27 0.12 -17.30
CA PRO A 487 32.32 1.55 -16.97
C PRO A 487 33.75 2.14 -16.96
N ASN A 488 34.77 1.29 -16.82
CA ASN A 488 36.19 1.68 -16.69
C ASN A 488 37.05 1.46 -17.96
N ARG A 489 36.46 1.21 -19.14
CA ARG A 489 37.27 1.20 -20.37
C ARG A 489 37.65 2.63 -20.74
N PRO A 490 38.94 2.97 -20.94
CA PRO A 490 39.32 4.30 -21.38
C PRO A 490 38.63 4.61 -22.71
N ARG A 491 38.05 5.82 -22.78
CA ARG A 491 37.26 6.34 -23.91
C ARG A 491 38.03 6.47 -25.21
#